data_AF-A0A2T4TVF7-F1
#
_entry.id   AF-A0A2T4TVF7-F1
#
_cell.length_a   1.000
_cell.length_b   1.000
_cell.length_c   1.000
_cell.angle_alpha   90.00
_cell.angle_beta   90.00
_cell.angle_gamma   90.00
#
_symmetry.space_group_name_H-M   'P 1'
#
loop_
_entity.id
_entity.type
_entity.pdbx_description
1 polymer ?
#
loop_
_entity_poly.entity_id
_entity_poly.type
_entity_poly.pdbx_seq_one_letter_code
_entity_poly.pdbx_strand_id
1 'polypeptide(L)'
;MRHKRFGDNRGVALPLALMAFVVLGALSAALLAVGSSEVQIASNHLRGTQAFFLAEAGLEHTFNRVNVLWNTSRASLPTNAAYPPQPVPGIEANTPLGGAGNYTVQYQAAGLWTWRVVSTGVSAIGGSQQIRRAVMSTFYQSRNAIVANGDLTIGGSSFVSATNGQCGNVHSNGDLTLGGNTTILGYAAEADNGDPNDADPVQVNGGSVNVTGGIRDHAPTEPLPHIDPAGFLADLKTNPMGMGAPPLDHLIQMKANGEVLDGSDALITTLADNGSYCGWTYTSGTPLAQWTFNDNTVLPDCNGTYYLEGNATVVGSPGSDATPWKTTLIATGDIDIQGKPTIQADANYTVSDTLFYSGRDIEINGTPSNGYNGVIAAHEQFYLHGNGTFTGFIVGENAPNTVGSLVNANNNIVSGNIGLTYKCDANPPLQGPLRFLSWGL
;
A
#
# COMPACT_ATOMS: atom_id res chain seq x y z
N MET A 1 65.54 -5.30 82.39
CA MET A 1 65.04 -5.56 81.02
C MET A 1 64.82 -7.05 80.86
N ARG A 2 63.56 -7.49 80.72
CA ARG A 2 63.18 -8.92 80.68
C ARG A 2 62.92 -9.27 79.21
N HIS A 3 63.91 -9.87 78.54
CA HIS A 3 63.74 -10.33 77.15
C HIS A 3 62.69 -11.43 77.09
N LYS A 4 61.51 -11.12 76.54
CA LYS A 4 60.52 -12.10 76.10
C LYS A 4 61.19 -12.95 75.01
N ARG A 5 61.48 -14.22 75.33
CA ARG A 5 61.85 -15.22 74.32
C ARG A 5 60.64 -15.38 73.40
N PHE A 6 60.78 -14.92 72.15
CA PHE A 6 59.81 -15.21 71.09
C PHE A 6 59.77 -16.73 70.90
N GLY A 7 58.57 -17.31 71.02
CA GLY A 7 58.32 -18.73 70.83
C GLY A 7 58.77 -19.18 69.44
N ASP A 8 59.25 -20.41 69.38
CA ASP A 8 59.72 -21.05 68.16
C ASP A 8 58.56 -21.27 67.18
N ASN A 9 58.41 -20.37 66.20
CA ASN A 9 57.36 -20.43 65.17
C ASN A 9 57.65 -21.46 64.06
N ARG A 10 58.73 -22.26 64.17
CA ARG A 10 59.16 -23.21 63.12
C ARG A 10 58.16 -24.35 62.86
N GLY A 11 57.19 -24.57 63.76
CA GLY A 11 56.10 -25.55 63.57
C GLY A 11 54.85 -25.05 62.85
N VAL A 12 54.65 -23.72 62.72
CA VAL A 12 53.41 -23.14 62.15
C VAL A 12 53.55 -22.85 60.65
N ALA A 13 54.77 -22.70 60.14
CA ALA A 13 55.03 -22.36 58.74
C ALA A 13 54.50 -23.41 57.75
N LEU A 14 54.62 -24.70 58.06
CA LEU A 14 54.18 -25.78 57.16
C LEU A 14 52.64 -25.86 57.04
N PRO A 15 51.85 -25.88 58.14
CA PRO A 15 50.39 -25.81 58.03
C PRO A 15 49.89 -24.55 57.31
N LEU A 16 50.54 -23.40 57.53
CA LEU A 16 50.17 -22.14 56.89
C LEU A 16 50.47 -22.14 55.39
N ALA A 17 51.62 -22.70 54.98
CA ALA A 17 51.94 -22.93 53.57
C ALA A 17 50.94 -23.91 52.92
N LEU A 18 50.60 -25.02 53.59
CA LEU A 18 49.60 -25.98 53.09
C LEU A 18 48.21 -25.35 52.94
N MET A 19 47.76 -24.55 53.91
CA MET A 19 46.51 -23.80 53.80
C MET A 19 46.56 -22.80 52.63
N ALA A 20 47.68 -22.07 52.47
CA ALA A 20 47.85 -21.17 51.34
C ALA A 20 47.80 -21.90 49.99
N PHE A 21 48.43 -23.07 49.87
CA PHE A 21 48.36 -23.89 48.66
C PHE A 21 46.96 -24.41 48.36
N VAL A 22 46.20 -24.81 49.39
CA VAL A 22 44.80 -25.25 49.21
C VAL A 22 43.93 -24.10 48.71
N VAL A 23 44.09 -22.89 49.29
CA VAL A 23 43.34 -21.70 48.86
C VAL A 23 43.72 -21.30 47.43
N LEU A 24 45.01 -21.27 47.09
CA LEU A 24 45.47 -20.97 45.73
C LEU A 24 45.01 -22.03 44.72
N GLY A 25 45.00 -23.30 45.11
CA GLY A 25 44.48 -24.39 44.30
C GLY A 25 42.97 -24.25 44.02
N ALA A 26 42.18 -23.94 45.06
CA ALA A 26 40.76 -23.68 44.93
C ALA A 26 40.46 -22.45 44.05
N LEU A 27 41.22 -21.36 44.21
CA LEU A 27 41.10 -20.16 43.38
C LEU A 27 41.45 -20.46 41.91
N SER A 28 42.53 -21.22 41.67
CA SER A 28 42.95 -21.61 40.31
C SER A 28 41.89 -22.50 39.64
N ALA A 29 41.33 -23.47 40.37
CA ALA A 29 40.24 -24.31 39.87
C ALA A 29 38.98 -23.49 39.57
N ALA A 30 38.64 -22.52 40.42
CA ALA A 30 37.52 -21.61 40.18
C ALA A 30 37.72 -20.74 38.93
N LEU A 31 38.92 -20.18 38.71
CA LEU A 31 39.24 -19.41 37.52
C LEU A 31 39.16 -20.25 36.23
N LEU A 32 39.65 -21.50 36.26
CA LEU A 32 39.52 -22.43 35.14
C LEU A 32 38.05 -22.78 34.85
N ALA A 33 37.25 -23.00 35.88
CA ALA A 33 35.82 -23.26 35.74
C ALA A 33 35.09 -22.07 35.09
N VAL A 34 35.36 -20.83 35.55
CA VAL A 34 34.79 -19.60 34.99
C VAL A 34 35.18 -19.45 33.51
N GLY A 35 36.46 -19.64 33.17
CA GLY A 35 36.93 -19.56 31.78
C GLY A 35 36.22 -20.54 30.84
N SER A 36 35.94 -21.76 31.29
CA SER A 36 35.18 -22.74 30.49
C SER A 36 33.71 -22.31 30.26
N SER A 37 33.09 -21.69 31.27
CA SER A 37 31.71 -21.19 31.17
C SER A 37 31.62 -19.98 30.25
N GLU A 38 32.59 -19.06 30.30
CA GLU A 38 32.65 -17.89 29.40
C GLU A 38 32.76 -18.31 27.93
N VAL A 39 33.61 -19.30 27.62
CA VAL A 39 33.73 -19.83 26.24
C VAL A 39 32.40 -20.46 25.78
N GLN A 40 31.71 -21.19 26.65
CA GLN A 40 30.42 -21.78 26.30
C GLN A 40 29.33 -20.71 26.09
N ILE A 41 29.27 -19.70 26.96
CA ILE A 41 28.33 -18.56 26.83
C ILE A 41 28.62 -17.80 25.54
N ALA A 42 29.89 -17.48 25.25
CA ALA A 42 30.30 -16.81 24.04
C ALA A 42 29.95 -17.62 22.79
N SER A 43 30.17 -18.95 22.81
CA SER A 43 29.80 -19.82 21.70
C SER A 43 28.29 -19.90 21.51
N ASN A 44 27.51 -19.99 22.58
CA ASN A 44 26.04 -20.02 22.49
C ASN A 44 25.49 -18.68 21.98
N HIS A 45 26.06 -17.57 22.46
CA HIS A 45 25.71 -16.23 22.02
C HIS A 45 26.02 -16.02 20.53
N LEU A 46 27.20 -16.45 20.06
CA LEU A 46 27.57 -16.39 18.66
C LEU A 46 26.61 -17.20 17.78
N ARG A 47 26.30 -18.45 18.16
CA ARG A 47 25.36 -19.30 17.41
C ARG A 47 23.96 -18.72 17.38
N GLY A 48 23.49 -18.17 18.51
CA GLY A 48 22.19 -17.48 18.59
C GLY A 48 22.12 -16.26 17.68
N THR A 49 23.19 -15.46 17.66
CA THR A 49 23.31 -14.27 16.80
C THR A 49 23.36 -14.66 15.32
N GLN A 50 24.09 -15.72 14.97
CA GLN A 50 24.13 -16.25 13.60
C GLN A 50 22.74 -16.75 13.16
N ALA A 51 22.08 -17.56 13.98
CA ALA A 51 20.73 -18.06 13.69
C ALA A 51 19.72 -16.92 13.54
N PHE A 52 19.84 -15.85 14.34
CA PHE A 52 19.01 -14.65 14.25
C PHE A 52 19.18 -13.96 12.89
N PHE A 53 20.41 -13.64 12.49
CA PHE A 53 20.66 -12.97 11.21
C PHE A 53 20.29 -13.84 10.01
N LEU A 54 20.43 -15.17 10.11
CA LEU A 54 19.95 -16.09 9.08
C LEU A 54 18.42 -16.04 8.96
N ALA A 55 17.70 -15.96 10.08
CA ALA A 55 16.25 -15.83 10.06
C ALA A 55 15.82 -14.49 9.41
N GLU A 56 16.49 -13.38 9.73
CA GLU A 56 16.25 -12.07 9.09
C GLU A 56 16.54 -12.11 7.59
N ALA A 57 17.68 -12.69 7.18
CA ALA A 57 18.04 -12.84 5.77
C ALA A 57 16.98 -13.64 5.00
N GLY A 58 16.36 -14.65 5.62
CA GLY A 58 15.24 -15.37 5.02
C GLY A 58 14.00 -14.51 4.84
N LEU A 59 13.68 -13.62 5.78
CA LEU A 59 12.57 -12.67 5.62
C LEU A 59 12.83 -11.67 4.49
N GLU A 60 14.03 -11.12 4.40
CA GLU A 60 14.44 -10.21 3.33
C GLU A 60 14.46 -10.90 1.95
N HIS A 61 14.99 -12.13 1.87
CA HIS A 61 14.95 -12.90 0.63
C HIS A 61 13.50 -13.20 0.22
N THR A 62 12.63 -13.53 1.18
CA THR A 62 11.20 -13.72 0.92
C THR A 62 10.54 -12.46 0.42
N PHE A 63 10.80 -11.31 1.05
CA PHE A 63 10.26 -10.02 0.62
C PHE A 63 10.64 -9.71 -0.83
N ASN A 64 11.92 -9.80 -1.16
CA ASN A 64 12.41 -9.57 -2.52
C ASN A 64 11.80 -10.55 -3.53
N ARG A 65 11.71 -11.84 -3.16
CA ARG A 65 11.14 -12.87 -4.03
C ARG A 65 9.65 -12.63 -4.29
N VAL A 66 8.87 -12.35 -3.25
CA VAL A 66 7.45 -12.06 -3.35
C VAL A 66 7.22 -10.80 -4.17
N ASN A 67 8.02 -9.75 -3.95
CA ASN A 67 7.94 -8.52 -4.73
C ASN A 67 8.19 -8.78 -6.23
N VAL A 68 9.18 -9.62 -6.58
CA VAL A 68 9.41 -10.00 -7.99
C VAL A 68 8.24 -10.81 -8.55
N LEU A 69 7.74 -11.82 -7.81
CA LEU A 69 6.61 -12.64 -8.26
C LEU A 69 5.35 -11.78 -8.49
N TRP A 70 5.13 -10.81 -7.61
CA TRP A 70 4.04 -9.86 -7.69
C TRP A 70 4.12 -9.01 -8.95
N ASN A 71 5.28 -8.39 -9.20
CA ASN A 71 5.46 -7.46 -10.31
C ASN A 71 5.60 -8.16 -11.68
N THR A 72 6.04 -9.41 -11.74
CA THR A 72 6.35 -10.09 -13.03
C THR A 72 5.26 -11.01 -13.54
N SER A 73 4.57 -11.73 -12.66
CA SER A 73 3.61 -12.75 -13.08
C SER A 73 2.24 -12.61 -12.43
N ARG A 74 2.08 -11.67 -11.48
CA ARG A 74 0.95 -11.65 -10.53
C ARG A 74 0.60 -13.05 -10.04
N ALA A 75 1.62 -13.91 -9.90
CA ALA A 75 1.39 -15.32 -9.61
C ALA A 75 0.64 -15.39 -8.29
N SER A 76 -0.48 -16.12 -8.31
CA SER A 76 -1.40 -16.25 -7.20
C SER A 76 -0.69 -16.87 -6.00
N LEU A 77 -0.08 -16.03 -5.16
CA LEU A 77 0.22 -16.45 -3.81
C LEU A 77 -1.13 -16.80 -3.17
N PRO A 78 -1.31 -18.01 -2.62
CA PRO A 78 -2.56 -18.44 -2.05
C PRO A 78 -3.05 -17.37 -1.07
N THR A 79 -4.27 -16.90 -1.32
CA THR A 79 -4.97 -15.86 -0.56
C THR A 79 -5.82 -16.45 0.56
N ASN A 80 -5.97 -17.78 0.59
CA ASN A 80 -6.87 -18.46 1.53
C ASN A 80 -6.12 -18.92 2.79
N ALA A 81 -6.54 -18.41 3.95
CA ALA A 81 -5.95 -18.69 5.27
C ALA A 81 -6.07 -20.16 5.71
N ALA A 82 -6.91 -20.96 5.04
CA ALA A 82 -7.17 -22.36 5.38
C ALA A 82 -5.99 -23.32 5.06
N TYR A 83 -4.97 -22.88 4.33
CA TYR A 83 -3.83 -23.74 3.98
C TYR A 83 -2.77 -23.78 5.09
N PRO A 84 -2.15 -24.94 5.35
CA PRO A 84 -0.99 -25.03 6.23
C PRO A 84 0.17 -24.19 5.65
N PRO A 85 1.15 -23.74 6.47
CA PRO A 85 2.31 -23.01 5.98
C PRO A 85 2.99 -23.70 4.81
N GLN A 86 3.18 -22.97 3.71
CA GLN A 86 3.78 -23.47 2.47
C GLN A 86 5.19 -22.90 2.28
N PRO A 87 6.09 -23.61 1.60
CA PRO A 87 7.38 -23.05 1.20
C PRO A 87 7.19 -21.89 0.21
N VAL A 88 7.98 -20.83 0.33
CA VAL A 88 7.90 -19.67 -0.59
C VAL A 88 8.38 -20.07 -1.99
N PRO A 89 7.59 -19.85 -3.06
CA PRO A 89 7.96 -20.26 -4.41
C PRO A 89 9.30 -19.66 -4.88
N GLY A 90 10.24 -20.54 -5.25
CA GLY A 90 11.57 -20.14 -5.70
C GLY A 90 12.58 -19.89 -4.58
N ILE A 91 12.24 -20.18 -3.32
CA ILE A 91 13.22 -20.27 -2.23
C ILE A 91 13.30 -21.73 -1.79
N GLU A 92 14.49 -22.32 -1.90
CA GLU A 92 14.70 -23.71 -1.51
C GLU A 92 14.66 -23.87 0.02
N ALA A 93 14.17 -25.02 0.48
CA ALA A 93 14.26 -25.37 1.88
C ALA A 93 15.74 -25.46 2.30
N ASN A 94 16.06 -24.94 3.48
CA ASN A 94 17.44 -24.88 4.00
C ASN A 94 18.42 -24.13 3.09
N THR A 95 18.00 -22.98 2.55
CA THR A 95 18.88 -22.13 1.72
C THR A 95 20.11 -21.70 2.53
N PRO A 96 21.35 -22.01 2.07
CA PRO A 96 22.57 -21.64 2.77
C PRO A 96 22.91 -20.16 2.57
N LEU A 97 23.45 -19.52 3.60
CA LEU A 97 24.02 -18.17 3.52
C LEU A 97 25.50 -18.22 3.91
N GLY A 98 26.32 -18.71 2.97
CA GLY A 98 27.74 -18.90 3.18
C GLY A 98 28.05 -19.87 4.33
N GLY A 99 29.11 -19.59 5.09
CA GLY A 99 29.53 -20.41 6.24
C GLY A 99 28.76 -20.15 7.55
N ALA A 100 27.79 -19.24 7.55
CA ALA A 100 27.05 -18.86 8.76
C ALA A 100 25.98 -19.89 9.16
N GLY A 101 25.38 -20.57 8.17
CA GLY A 101 24.32 -21.55 8.34
C GLY A 101 23.26 -21.44 7.24
N ASN A 102 22.08 -21.95 7.53
CA ASN A 102 20.98 -22.03 6.57
C ASN A 102 19.71 -21.40 7.15
N TYR A 103 18.77 -21.04 6.28
CA TYR A 103 17.42 -20.67 6.69
C TYR A 103 16.34 -21.41 5.89
N THR A 104 15.17 -21.56 6.48
CA THR A 104 13.97 -22.05 5.81
C THR A 104 12.85 -21.03 6.00
N VAL A 105 12.15 -20.72 4.91
CA VAL A 105 11.04 -19.77 4.91
C VAL A 105 9.75 -20.45 4.53
N GLN A 106 8.70 -20.11 5.25
CA GLN A 106 7.34 -20.54 4.97
C GLN A 106 6.42 -19.33 5.02
N TYR A 107 5.34 -19.37 4.26
CA TYR A 107 4.31 -18.35 4.32
C TYR A 107 2.94 -19.00 4.45
N GLN A 108 2.01 -18.24 5.02
CA GLN A 108 0.61 -18.61 5.17
C GLN A 108 -0.24 -17.36 4.93
N ALA A 109 -1.36 -17.48 4.23
CA ALA A 109 -2.30 -16.37 4.11
C ALA A 109 -2.81 -15.95 5.50
N ALA A 110 -2.79 -14.65 5.76
CA ALA A 110 -3.22 -14.02 7.01
C ALA A 110 -4.35 -13.00 6.81
N GLY A 111 -4.83 -12.87 5.57
CA GLY A 111 -5.86 -11.95 5.14
C GLY A 111 -5.80 -11.78 3.63
N LEU A 112 -6.61 -10.88 3.10
CA LEU A 112 -6.55 -10.50 1.69
C LEU A 112 -5.23 -9.81 1.41
N TRP A 113 -4.53 -10.31 0.38
CA TRP A 113 -3.24 -9.76 -0.05
C TRP A 113 -2.21 -9.66 1.07
N THR A 114 -2.39 -10.45 2.13
CA THR A 114 -1.64 -10.36 3.38
C THR A 114 -1.19 -11.75 3.78
N TRP A 115 0.11 -11.89 4.01
CA TRP A 115 0.76 -13.15 4.33
C TRP A 115 1.54 -13.04 5.62
N ARG A 116 1.40 -14.06 6.46
CA ARG A 116 2.32 -14.30 7.56
C ARG A 116 3.49 -15.12 7.03
N VAL A 117 4.68 -14.55 7.05
CA VAL A 117 5.93 -15.23 6.72
C VAL A 117 6.64 -15.64 8.00
N VAL A 118 7.13 -16.87 8.03
CA VAL A 118 7.92 -17.44 9.11
C VAL A 118 9.26 -17.86 8.53
N SER A 119 10.34 -17.24 9.01
CA SER A 119 11.71 -17.61 8.67
C SER A 119 12.39 -18.27 9.85
N THR A 120 13.04 -19.40 9.61
CA THR A 120 13.78 -20.16 10.62
C THR A 120 15.24 -20.23 10.22
N GLY A 121 16.11 -19.56 10.97
CA GLY A 121 17.56 -19.62 10.78
C GLY A 121 18.21 -20.66 11.69
N VAL A 122 19.18 -21.41 11.18
CA VAL A 122 19.94 -22.45 11.89
C VAL A 122 21.43 -22.23 11.64
N SER A 123 22.21 -22.03 12.71
CA SER A 123 23.66 -21.79 12.57
C SER A 123 24.39 -23.01 12.00
N ALA A 124 25.44 -22.81 11.21
CA ALA A 124 26.25 -23.88 10.60
C ALA A 124 26.88 -24.84 11.62
N ILE A 125 27.18 -24.34 12.81
CA ILE A 125 27.80 -25.11 13.90
C ILE A 125 26.74 -25.98 14.62
N GLY A 126 25.46 -25.85 14.26
CA GLY A 126 24.34 -26.56 14.88
C GLY A 126 24.04 -26.07 16.30
N GLY A 127 22.92 -26.54 16.85
CA GLY A 127 22.56 -26.29 18.26
C GLY A 127 22.00 -24.91 18.59
N SER A 128 21.80 -24.02 17.60
CA SER A 128 20.98 -22.82 17.77
C SER A 128 20.06 -22.62 16.57
N GLN A 129 18.80 -22.36 16.87
CA GLN A 129 17.74 -22.04 15.93
C GLN A 129 17.05 -20.77 16.40
N GLN A 130 16.76 -19.87 15.47
CA GLN A 130 15.94 -18.69 15.72
C GLN A 130 14.81 -18.67 14.72
N ILE A 131 13.64 -18.25 15.18
CA ILE A 131 12.45 -18.08 14.35
C ILE A 131 12.15 -16.59 14.31
N ARG A 132 11.81 -16.08 13.14
CA ARG A 132 11.33 -14.71 12.93
C ARG A 132 10.03 -14.76 12.15
N ARG A 133 9.12 -13.85 12.48
CA ARG A 133 7.83 -13.75 11.83
C ARG A 133 7.64 -12.35 11.28
N ALA A 134 7.01 -12.27 10.13
CA ALA A 134 6.58 -11.01 9.54
C ALA A 134 5.17 -11.14 9.01
N VAL A 135 4.42 -10.05 9.05
CA VAL A 135 3.20 -9.92 8.25
C VAL A 135 3.55 -8.99 7.09
N MET A 136 3.46 -9.51 5.88
CA MET A 136 3.68 -8.76 4.66
C MET A 136 2.34 -8.58 3.94
N SER A 137 2.15 -7.44 3.27
CA SER A 137 0.93 -7.20 2.51
C SER A 137 1.21 -6.40 1.24
N THR A 138 0.50 -6.71 0.16
CA THR A 138 0.41 -5.85 -1.02
C THR A 138 -0.85 -4.99 -0.99
N PHE A 139 -1.60 -5.01 0.11
CA PHE A 139 -2.73 -4.11 0.29
C PHE A 139 -2.24 -2.66 0.39
N TYR A 140 -2.72 -1.80 -0.52
CA TYR A 140 -2.38 -0.38 -0.48
C TYR A 140 -3.39 0.39 0.35
N GLN A 141 -2.89 0.97 1.43
CA GLN A 141 -3.60 1.97 2.22
C GLN A 141 -2.76 3.24 2.22
N SER A 142 -3.34 4.32 1.68
CA SER A 142 -2.68 5.62 1.71
C SER A 142 -2.67 6.18 3.14
N ARG A 143 -1.61 6.90 3.50
CA ARG A 143 -1.57 7.74 4.70
C ARG A 143 -1.97 9.19 4.41
N ASN A 144 -2.17 9.49 3.13
CA ASN A 144 -2.43 10.81 2.59
C ASN A 144 -3.81 10.81 1.93
N ALA A 145 -4.58 11.87 2.13
CA ALA A 145 -5.85 12.05 1.45
C ALA A 145 -5.64 12.27 -0.06
N ILE A 146 -4.52 12.91 -0.43
CA ILE A 146 -4.11 13.09 -1.83
C ILE A 146 -2.65 12.67 -1.94
N VAL A 147 -2.34 11.79 -2.88
CA VAL A 147 -0.97 11.39 -3.20
C VAL A 147 -0.77 11.30 -4.71
N ALA A 148 0.30 11.89 -5.23
CA ALA A 148 0.65 11.83 -6.64
C ALA A 148 2.13 11.45 -6.79
N ASN A 149 2.46 10.61 -7.79
CA ASN A 149 3.85 10.22 -8.09
C ASN A 149 4.61 11.26 -8.94
N GLY A 150 4.04 12.45 -9.13
CA GLY A 150 4.70 13.61 -9.70
C GLY A 150 3.97 14.86 -9.28
N ASP A 151 4.13 15.94 -10.03
CA ASP A 151 3.68 17.27 -9.62
C ASP A 151 2.20 17.28 -9.22
N LEU A 152 1.92 18.02 -8.15
CA LEU A 152 0.59 18.19 -7.59
C LEU A 152 0.34 19.68 -7.34
N THR A 153 -0.74 20.20 -7.89
CA THR A 153 -1.24 21.54 -7.62
C THR A 153 -2.57 21.50 -6.89
N ILE A 154 -2.64 22.11 -5.71
CA ILE A 154 -3.87 22.29 -4.96
C ILE A 154 -4.20 23.78 -4.88
N GLY A 155 -5.30 24.18 -5.50
CA GLY A 155 -5.75 25.56 -5.57
C GLY A 155 -7.22 25.76 -5.18
N GLY A 156 -7.71 26.97 -5.43
CA GLY A 156 -9.11 27.33 -5.17
C GLY A 156 -9.39 27.58 -3.68
N SER A 157 -10.55 27.16 -3.18
CA SER A 157 -10.92 27.16 -1.75
C SER A 157 -11.02 25.72 -1.23
N SER A 158 -10.07 24.87 -1.61
CA SER A 158 -10.08 23.45 -1.27
C SER A 158 -9.85 23.21 0.23
N PHE A 159 -10.53 22.23 0.79
CA PHE A 159 -10.43 21.85 2.20
C PHE A 159 -10.11 20.36 2.31
N VAL A 160 -8.94 20.01 2.85
CA VAL A 160 -8.51 18.63 3.09
C VAL A 160 -8.53 18.36 4.60
N SER A 161 -9.43 17.49 5.02
CA SER A 161 -9.69 17.17 6.41
C SER A 161 -9.28 15.75 6.78
N ALA A 162 -8.81 15.62 8.01
CA ALA A 162 -8.61 14.34 8.67
C ALA A 162 -9.75 14.09 9.64
N THR A 163 -10.29 12.87 9.68
CA THR A 163 -10.98 12.44 10.90
C THR A 163 -9.91 12.03 11.93
N ASN A 164 -9.92 12.65 13.11
CA ASN A 164 -8.91 12.47 14.17
C ASN A 164 -7.47 12.91 13.85
N GLY A 165 -7.28 13.79 12.86
CA GLY A 165 -6.00 14.49 12.65
C GLY A 165 -4.87 13.70 11.97
N GLN A 166 -5.06 12.43 11.57
CA GLN A 166 -3.95 11.58 11.10
C GLN A 166 -3.87 11.36 9.57
N CYS A 167 -4.93 11.64 8.82
CA CYS A 167 -5.10 11.14 7.44
C CYS A 167 -5.37 12.22 6.39
N GLY A 168 -5.57 13.47 6.81
CA GLY A 168 -5.86 14.62 5.93
C GLY A 168 -4.59 15.23 5.32
N ASN A 169 -3.59 14.39 5.02
CA ASN A 169 -2.30 14.83 4.52
C ASN A 169 -2.30 14.89 2.98
N VAL A 170 -1.42 15.70 2.42
CA VAL A 170 -1.18 15.80 0.98
C VAL A 170 0.28 15.47 0.72
N HIS A 171 0.55 14.64 -0.28
CA HIS A 171 1.89 14.27 -0.68
C HIS A 171 2.06 14.31 -2.20
N SER A 172 3.16 14.87 -2.69
CA SER A 172 3.61 14.73 -4.07
C SER A 172 5.01 14.10 -4.08
N ASN A 173 5.27 13.17 -5.01
CA ASN A 173 6.63 12.70 -5.25
C ASN A 173 7.43 13.61 -6.23
N GLY A 174 6.77 14.62 -6.79
CA GLY A 174 7.40 15.73 -7.54
C GLY A 174 7.09 17.05 -6.82
N ASP A 175 6.87 18.12 -7.59
CA ASP A 175 6.66 19.44 -7.02
C ASP A 175 5.26 19.59 -6.40
N LEU A 176 5.16 20.17 -5.20
CA LEU A 176 3.86 20.51 -4.60
C LEU A 176 3.60 22.00 -4.65
N THR A 177 2.60 22.42 -5.44
CA THR A 177 2.12 23.80 -5.46
C THR A 177 0.80 23.93 -4.70
N LEU A 178 0.75 24.81 -3.70
CA LEU A 178 -0.45 25.19 -2.96
C LEU A 178 -0.86 26.62 -3.31
N GLY A 179 -2.14 26.89 -3.55
CA GLY A 179 -2.61 28.23 -3.85
C GLY A 179 -4.06 28.49 -3.42
N GLY A 180 -4.50 29.73 -3.58
CA GLY A 180 -5.86 30.15 -3.22
C GLY A 180 -6.12 30.16 -1.71
N ASN A 181 -7.36 29.90 -1.29
CA ASN A 181 -7.80 29.80 0.10
C ASN A 181 -7.83 28.34 0.58
N THR A 182 -6.77 27.60 0.31
CA THR A 182 -6.68 26.16 0.60
C THR A 182 -6.42 25.92 2.09
N THR A 183 -7.13 24.97 2.70
CA THR A 183 -6.88 24.52 4.08
C THR A 183 -6.62 23.03 4.13
N ILE A 184 -5.49 22.63 4.69
CA ILE A 184 -5.09 21.24 4.91
C ILE A 184 -4.95 21.02 6.42
N LEU A 185 -5.74 20.12 6.99
CA LEU A 185 -5.70 19.82 8.42
C LEU A 185 -4.55 18.87 8.81
N GLY A 186 -4.05 18.08 7.85
CA GLY A 186 -2.84 17.29 7.99
C GLY A 186 -1.57 18.10 7.65
N TYR A 187 -0.52 17.41 7.24
CA TYR A 187 0.66 18.03 6.64
C TYR A 187 0.57 18.07 5.10
N ALA A 188 1.34 18.96 4.50
CA ALA A 188 1.60 18.99 3.06
C ALA A 188 3.09 18.66 2.85
N ALA A 189 3.39 17.70 1.99
CA ALA A 189 4.74 17.25 1.75
C ALA A 189 5.02 17.07 0.26
N GLU A 190 6.25 17.35 -0.13
CA GLU A 190 6.81 16.94 -1.41
C GLU A 190 8.00 16.02 -1.18
N ALA A 191 8.28 15.12 -2.10
CA ALA A 191 9.43 14.25 -2.00
C ALA A 191 10.69 14.92 -2.55
N ASP A 192 11.82 14.60 -1.93
CA ASP A 192 13.13 14.94 -2.51
C ASP A 192 13.30 14.19 -3.84
N ASN A 193 13.44 14.92 -4.94
CA ASN A 193 13.73 14.32 -6.25
C ASN A 193 15.20 13.88 -6.39
N GLY A 194 16.02 14.09 -5.35
CA GLY A 194 17.42 13.71 -5.30
C GLY A 194 18.35 14.71 -5.98
N ASP A 195 17.85 15.85 -6.45
CA ASP A 195 18.69 16.97 -6.86
C ASP A 195 19.08 17.79 -5.62
N PRO A 196 20.37 17.78 -5.22
CA PRO A 196 20.84 18.55 -4.07
C PRO A 196 20.75 20.08 -4.26
N ASN A 197 20.42 20.54 -5.46
CA ASN A 197 20.13 21.95 -5.76
C ASN A 197 18.64 22.21 -5.96
N ASP A 198 17.79 21.20 -5.81
CA ASP A 198 16.36 21.41 -5.79
C ASP A 198 16.00 22.14 -4.48
N ALA A 199 15.93 23.45 -4.67
CA ALA A 199 15.53 24.41 -3.68
C ALA A 199 14.10 24.87 -3.98
N ASP A 200 13.27 24.06 -4.65
CA ASP A 200 11.84 24.30 -4.78
C ASP A 200 11.14 23.66 -3.57
N PRO A 201 11.05 24.37 -2.42
CA PRO A 201 10.14 23.96 -1.36
C PRO A 201 8.72 24.01 -1.89
N VAL A 202 7.81 23.34 -1.18
CA VAL A 202 6.36 23.39 -1.43
C VAL A 202 5.94 24.84 -1.74
N GLN A 203 5.55 25.07 -2.98
CA GLN A 203 5.34 26.41 -3.51
C GLN A 203 3.98 26.95 -3.07
N VAL A 204 3.96 28.01 -2.26
CA VAL A 204 2.72 28.66 -1.82
C VAL A 204 2.42 29.88 -2.70
N ASN A 205 1.60 29.66 -3.73
CA ASN A 205 1.25 30.64 -4.75
C ASN A 205 -0.07 31.38 -4.41
N GLY A 206 0.05 32.37 -3.53
CA GLY A 206 -1.00 33.36 -3.24
C GLY A 206 -2.21 32.82 -2.46
N GLY A 207 -3.06 33.76 -2.00
CA GLY A 207 -4.23 33.46 -1.17
C GLY A 207 -3.89 33.09 0.28
N SER A 208 -4.89 32.60 1.03
CA SER A 208 -4.73 32.16 2.42
C SER A 208 -4.59 30.63 2.49
N VAL A 209 -3.38 30.13 2.25
CA VAL A 209 -3.04 28.71 2.46
C VAL A 209 -2.80 28.43 3.95
N ASN A 210 -3.52 27.48 4.52
CA ASN A 210 -3.37 27.06 5.92
C ASN A 210 -3.11 25.55 6.01
N VAL A 211 -1.91 25.16 6.44
CA VAL A 211 -1.52 23.75 6.63
C VAL A 211 -1.25 23.50 8.11
N THR A 212 -2.18 22.84 8.79
CA THR A 212 -2.17 22.72 10.26
C THR A 212 -1.03 21.82 10.75
N GLY A 213 -0.75 20.73 10.04
CA GLY A 213 0.35 19.80 10.33
C GLY A 213 1.73 20.28 9.85
N GLY A 214 1.79 21.48 9.27
CA GLY A 214 3.00 22.06 8.70
C GLY A 214 3.29 21.59 7.26
N ILE A 215 4.20 22.31 6.62
CA ILE A 215 4.77 21.99 5.32
C ILE A 215 6.07 21.20 5.56
N ARG A 216 6.31 20.16 4.76
CA ARG A 216 7.50 19.30 4.81
C ARG A 216 8.15 19.22 3.44
N ASP A 217 9.22 19.95 3.28
CA ASP A 217 10.07 19.87 2.10
C ASP A 217 10.97 18.62 2.23
N HIS A 218 11.37 18.04 1.09
CA HIS A 218 12.28 16.88 1.01
C HIS A 218 11.82 15.67 1.84
N ALA A 219 10.52 15.36 1.84
CA ALA A 219 10.03 14.13 2.45
C ALA A 219 10.53 12.90 1.67
N PRO A 220 10.56 11.70 2.30
CA PRO A 220 10.80 10.48 1.54
C PRO A 220 9.67 10.25 0.52
N THR A 221 10.03 9.80 -0.69
CA THR A 221 9.09 9.37 -1.72
C THR A 221 8.09 8.36 -1.17
N GLU A 222 6.79 8.62 -1.37
CA GLU A 222 5.75 7.67 -1.02
C GLU A 222 5.62 6.61 -2.14
N PRO A 223 5.62 5.30 -1.82
CA PRO A 223 5.38 4.28 -2.83
C PRO A 223 3.89 4.29 -3.22
N LEU A 224 3.57 4.42 -4.51
CA LEU A 224 2.20 4.29 -5.02
C LEU A 224 1.93 2.88 -5.58
N PRO A 225 0.66 2.42 -5.60
CA PRO A 225 0.27 1.23 -6.33
C PRO A 225 0.35 1.49 -7.84
N HIS A 226 0.65 0.46 -8.62
CA HIS A 226 0.46 0.53 -10.06
C HIS A 226 -1.03 0.43 -10.37
N ILE A 227 -1.53 1.33 -11.22
CA ILE A 227 -2.92 1.45 -11.59
C ILE A 227 -3.12 0.79 -12.96
N ASP A 228 -3.72 -0.40 -12.95
CA ASP A 228 -3.98 -1.21 -14.14
C ASP A 228 -5.41 -1.77 -14.09
N PRO A 229 -6.34 -1.18 -14.88
CA PRO A 229 -7.73 -1.60 -14.92
C PRO A 229 -7.94 -3.06 -15.30
N ALA A 230 -7.14 -3.59 -16.23
CA ALA A 230 -7.29 -4.97 -16.70
C ALA A 230 -6.88 -5.96 -15.60
N GLY A 231 -5.78 -5.63 -14.93
CA GLY A 231 -5.35 -6.31 -13.72
C GLY A 231 -6.39 -6.29 -12.60
N PHE A 232 -6.97 -5.12 -12.35
CA PHE A 232 -8.04 -4.95 -11.36
C PHE A 232 -9.26 -5.82 -11.69
N LEU A 233 -9.69 -5.87 -12.96
CA LEU A 233 -10.77 -6.76 -13.40
C LEU A 233 -10.43 -8.24 -13.16
N ALA A 234 -9.21 -8.66 -13.45
CA ALA A 234 -8.77 -10.04 -13.21
C ALA A 234 -8.80 -10.39 -11.72
N ASP A 235 -8.41 -9.45 -10.85
CA ASP A 235 -8.49 -9.62 -9.40
C ASP A 235 -9.94 -9.74 -8.92
N LEU A 236 -10.84 -8.86 -9.41
CA LEU A 236 -12.28 -8.93 -9.09
C LEU A 236 -12.90 -10.28 -9.45
N LYS A 237 -12.48 -10.89 -10.57
CA LYS A 237 -12.99 -12.19 -11.05
C LYS A 237 -12.43 -13.38 -10.27
N THR A 238 -11.14 -13.37 -9.97
CA THR A 238 -10.43 -14.54 -9.41
C THR A 238 -10.48 -14.61 -7.89
N ASN A 239 -10.43 -13.46 -7.22
CA ASN A 239 -10.55 -13.35 -5.79
C ASN A 239 -11.64 -12.32 -5.51
N PRO A 240 -12.89 -12.76 -5.33
CA PRO A 240 -13.95 -11.94 -4.80
C PRO A 240 -13.66 -11.58 -3.32
N MET A 241 -12.63 -10.77 -3.14
CA MET A 241 -12.06 -10.04 -2.00
C MET A 241 -12.53 -10.44 -0.61
N GLY A 242 -12.59 -11.74 -0.29
CA GLY A 242 -12.82 -12.26 1.05
C GLY A 242 -14.12 -11.83 1.74
N MET A 243 -15.00 -11.11 1.06
CA MET A 243 -16.26 -10.58 1.60
C MET A 243 -17.44 -11.55 1.46
N GLY A 244 -17.15 -12.84 1.20
CA GLY A 244 -18.09 -13.76 0.56
C GLY A 244 -18.09 -13.46 -0.94
N ALA A 245 -18.23 -14.48 -1.80
CA ALA A 245 -18.32 -14.23 -3.24
C ALA A 245 -19.45 -13.22 -3.48
N PRO A 246 -19.17 -11.93 -3.80
CA PRO A 246 -20.23 -11.06 -4.26
C PRO A 246 -20.73 -11.72 -5.54
N PRO A 247 -22.03 -11.70 -5.74
CA PRO A 247 -22.56 -12.21 -6.97
C PRO A 247 -21.93 -11.37 -8.10
N LEU A 248 -21.38 -12.07 -9.10
CA LEU A 248 -20.83 -11.44 -10.32
C LEU A 248 -21.94 -10.74 -11.15
N ASP A 249 -23.17 -10.73 -10.65
CA ASP A 249 -24.39 -10.17 -11.25
C ASP A 249 -24.39 -8.65 -11.32
N HIS A 250 -23.49 -7.97 -10.61
CA HIS A 250 -23.36 -6.51 -10.61
C HIS A 250 -22.07 -5.98 -11.25
N LEU A 251 -21.27 -6.85 -11.90
CA LEU A 251 -20.15 -6.44 -12.74
C LEU A 251 -20.61 -6.44 -14.20
N ILE A 252 -20.53 -5.29 -14.86
CA ILE A 252 -20.88 -5.11 -16.27
C ILE A 252 -19.62 -4.74 -17.03
N GLN A 253 -19.24 -5.54 -18.03
CA GLN A 253 -18.10 -5.29 -18.89
C GLN A 253 -18.57 -4.72 -20.22
N MET A 254 -18.10 -3.53 -20.57
CA MET A 254 -18.42 -2.79 -21.79
C MET A 254 -17.16 -2.78 -22.69
N LYS A 255 -17.14 -3.66 -23.68
CA LYS A 255 -15.95 -3.99 -24.49
C LYS A 255 -15.72 -3.01 -25.63
N ALA A 256 -14.48 -2.83 -26.07
CA ALA A 256 -14.14 -1.88 -27.13
C ALA A 256 -14.76 -2.20 -28.50
N ASN A 257 -15.30 -3.42 -28.68
CA ASN A 257 -16.02 -3.87 -29.87
C ASN A 257 -17.55 -3.66 -29.78
N GLY A 258 -18.06 -3.07 -28.70
CA GLY A 258 -19.49 -2.84 -28.45
C GLY A 258 -20.21 -4.00 -27.76
N GLU A 259 -19.52 -5.09 -27.42
CA GLU A 259 -20.10 -6.15 -26.61
C GLU A 259 -20.29 -5.71 -25.15
N VAL A 260 -21.41 -6.12 -24.56
CA VAL A 260 -21.69 -5.94 -23.14
C VAL A 260 -21.80 -7.32 -22.51
N LEU A 261 -20.95 -7.62 -21.55
CA LEU A 261 -20.88 -8.90 -20.84
C LEU A 261 -21.20 -8.70 -19.35
N ASP A 262 -21.64 -9.76 -18.68
CA ASP A 262 -21.72 -9.79 -17.22
C ASP A 262 -20.36 -10.14 -16.58
N GLY A 263 -20.29 -10.22 -15.25
CA GLY A 263 -19.06 -10.56 -14.53
C GLY A 263 -18.57 -12.00 -14.75
N SER A 264 -19.42 -12.88 -15.30
CA SER A 264 -19.10 -14.27 -15.65
C SER A 264 -18.64 -14.45 -17.10
N ASP A 265 -18.45 -13.34 -17.84
CA ASP A 265 -18.14 -13.31 -19.27
C ASP A 265 -19.28 -13.81 -20.17
N ALA A 266 -20.51 -13.88 -19.66
CA ALA A 266 -21.68 -14.18 -20.49
C ALA A 266 -22.10 -12.92 -21.26
N LEU A 267 -22.34 -13.09 -22.56
CA LEU A 267 -22.82 -12.01 -23.43
C LEU A 267 -24.25 -11.59 -23.04
N ILE A 268 -24.41 -10.32 -22.68
CA ILE A 268 -25.72 -9.70 -22.44
C ILE A 268 -26.27 -9.16 -23.76
N THR A 269 -25.49 -8.34 -24.47
CA THR A 269 -25.88 -7.73 -25.75
C THR A 269 -24.66 -7.27 -26.56
N THR A 270 -24.87 -6.97 -27.84
CA THR A 270 -23.88 -6.32 -28.71
C THR A 270 -24.50 -5.02 -29.25
N LEU A 271 -23.83 -3.90 -29.01
CA LEU A 271 -24.26 -2.60 -29.47
C LEU A 271 -23.60 -2.25 -30.81
N ALA A 272 -24.40 -1.78 -31.76
CA ALA A 272 -23.87 -1.07 -32.92
C ALA A 272 -23.38 0.33 -32.50
N ASP A 273 -22.64 1.01 -33.38
CA ASP A 273 -22.24 2.41 -33.15
C ASP A 273 -23.46 3.30 -32.85
N ASN A 274 -23.39 4.08 -31.78
CA ASN A 274 -24.47 4.86 -31.16
C ASN A 274 -25.59 4.05 -30.52
N GLY A 275 -25.44 2.73 -30.39
CA GLY A 275 -26.31 1.88 -29.57
C GLY A 275 -26.16 2.20 -28.09
N SER A 276 -27.19 1.91 -27.30
CA SER A 276 -27.21 2.21 -25.87
C SER A 276 -27.57 1.03 -24.98
N TYR A 277 -26.96 0.95 -23.81
CA TYR A 277 -27.31 0.00 -22.75
C TYR A 277 -27.19 0.69 -21.38
N CYS A 278 -28.22 0.59 -20.54
CA CYS A 278 -28.20 1.20 -19.20
C CYS A 278 -27.82 2.69 -19.19
N GLY A 279 -28.28 3.48 -20.17
CA GLY A 279 -27.95 4.90 -20.30
C GLY A 279 -26.56 5.22 -20.86
N TRP A 280 -25.71 4.20 -21.05
CA TRP A 280 -24.44 4.32 -21.76
C TRP A 280 -24.65 4.19 -23.25
N THR A 281 -24.22 5.19 -24.02
CA THR A 281 -24.11 5.14 -25.48
C THR A 281 -22.70 4.73 -25.89
N TYR A 282 -22.61 3.70 -26.73
CA TYR A 282 -21.36 3.22 -27.32
C TYR A 282 -21.06 3.99 -28.60
N THR A 283 -19.85 4.53 -28.70
CA THR A 283 -19.29 5.06 -29.95
C THR A 283 -17.97 4.34 -30.22
N SER A 284 -17.91 3.67 -31.36
CA SER A 284 -16.69 3.04 -31.83
C SER A 284 -15.61 4.09 -32.10
N GLY A 285 -14.37 3.82 -31.68
CA GLY A 285 -13.28 4.78 -31.82
C GLY A 285 -11.93 4.11 -31.99
N THR A 286 -11.00 4.84 -32.59
CA THR A 286 -9.58 4.48 -32.70
C THR A 286 -8.74 5.64 -32.15
N PRO A 287 -7.85 5.41 -31.18
CA PRO A 287 -7.42 4.13 -30.63
C PRO A 287 -8.37 3.51 -29.58
N LEU A 288 -9.28 4.28 -28.99
CA LEU A 288 -10.15 3.86 -27.89
C LEU A 288 -11.62 4.06 -28.25
N ALA A 289 -12.49 3.14 -27.80
CA ALA A 289 -13.93 3.35 -27.83
C ALA A 289 -14.35 4.43 -26.83
N GLN A 290 -15.53 5.03 -27.05
CA GLN A 290 -16.11 6.03 -26.17
C GLN A 290 -17.44 5.52 -25.62
N TRP A 291 -17.58 5.54 -24.30
CA TRP A 291 -18.81 5.22 -23.60
C TRP A 291 -19.35 6.49 -22.94
N THR A 292 -20.53 6.95 -23.35
CA THR A 292 -21.09 8.21 -22.84
C THR A 292 -22.39 7.97 -22.09
N PHE A 293 -22.44 8.36 -20.81
CA PHE A 293 -23.66 8.36 -20.02
C PHE A 293 -24.30 9.76 -20.03
N ASN A 294 -25.46 9.90 -20.67
CA ASN A 294 -26.16 11.19 -20.82
C ASN A 294 -27.56 11.22 -20.18
N ASP A 295 -27.89 10.20 -19.39
CA ASP A 295 -29.19 10.14 -18.72
C ASP A 295 -29.15 10.83 -17.34
N ASN A 296 -30.32 11.26 -16.84
CA ASN A 296 -30.47 11.78 -15.47
C ASN A 296 -31.12 10.76 -14.53
N THR A 297 -31.66 9.67 -15.08
CA THR A 297 -32.34 8.62 -14.33
C THR A 297 -31.57 7.32 -14.47
N VAL A 298 -31.24 6.69 -13.34
CA VAL A 298 -30.60 5.37 -13.32
C VAL A 298 -31.68 4.32 -13.09
N LEU A 299 -31.77 3.35 -14.00
CA LEU A 299 -32.66 2.20 -13.82
C LEU A 299 -32.12 1.33 -12.66
N PRO A 300 -32.98 0.70 -11.84
CA PRO A 300 -32.54 -0.10 -10.70
C PRO A 300 -31.50 -1.19 -11.04
N ASP A 301 -31.65 -1.84 -12.20
CA ASP A 301 -30.77 -2.91 -12.68
C ASP A 301 -29.46 -2.38 -13.31
N CYS A 302 -29.30 -1.05 -13.37
CA CYS A 302 -28.11 -0.36 -13.89
C CYS A 302 -27.27 0.26 -12.74
N ASN A 303 -27.38 -0.32 -11.55
CA ASN A 303 -26.42 -0.11 -10.47
C ASN A 303 -25.40 -1.26 -10.49
N GLY A 304 -24.14 -0.93 -10.23
CA GLY A 304 -23.06 -1.92 -10.28
C GLY A 304 -21.70 -1.31 -10.59
N THR A 305 -20.74 -2.21 -10.79
CA THR A 305 -19.39 -1.88 -11.25
C THR A 305 -19.36 -1.96 -12.77
N TYR A 306 -18.99 -0.87 -13.43
CA TYR A 306 -18.78 -0.84 -14.88
C TYR A 306 -17.29 -0.92 -15.19
N TYR A 307 -16.91 -1.93 -15.96
CA TYR A 307 -15.59 -2.02 -16.57
C TYR A 307 -15.71 -1.64 -18.05
N LEU A 308 -15.17 -0.49 -18.42
CA LEU A 308 -15.27 0.09 -19.77
C LEU A 308 -13.91 -0.02 -20.49
N GLU A 309 -13.86 -0.78 -21.57
CA GLU A 309 -12.71 -0.80 -22.47
C GLU A 309 -12.82 0.40 -23.42
N GLY A 310 -12.07 1.46 -23.10
CA GLY A 310 -12.13 2.76 -23.74
C GLY A 310 -12.29 3.89 -22.73
N ASN A 311 -12.76 5.02 -23.21
CA ASN A 311 -13.05 6.20 -22.41
C ASN A 311 -14.48 6.14 -21.86
N ALA A 312 -14.69 6.68 -20.66
CA ALA A 312 -15.99 6.80 -20.02
C ALA A 312 -16.29 8.28 -19.73
N THR A 313 -17.38 8.81 -20.28
CA THR A 313 -17.79 10.20 -20.05
C THR A 313 -19.20 10.25 -19.46
N VAL A 314 -19.37 10.95 -18.35
CA VAL A 314 -20.67 11.19 -17.71
C VAL A 314 -21.07 12.65 -17.92
N VAL A 315 -21.95 12.88 -18.89
CA VAL A 315 -22.49 14.22 -19.22
C VAL A 315 -23.78 14.50 -18.44
N GLY A 316 -24.58 13.45 -18.21
CA GLY A 316 -25.81 13.53 -17.44
C GLY A 316 -25.57 13.84 -15.95
N SER A 317 -26.66 14.05 -15.21
CA SER A 317 -26.62 14.21 -13.74
C SER A 317 -27.40 13.08 -13.06
N PRO A 318 -26.98 11.81 -13.23
CA PRO A 318 -27.64 10.67 -12.60
C PRO A 318 -27.61 10.73 -11.07
N GLY A 319 -28.68 10.19 -10.48
CA GLY A 319 -28.83 10.09 -9.03
C GLY A 319 -29.36 11.36 -8.37
N SER A 320 -29.67 11.25 -7.09
CA SER A 320 -30.04 12.37 -6.23
C SER A 320 -29.56 12.11 -4.81
N ASP A 321 -29.64 13.11 -3.96
CA ASP A 321 -29.28 12.97 -2.54
C ASP A 321 -30.08 11.88 -1.82
N ALA A 322 -31.33 11.65 -2.23
CA ALA A 322 -32.19 10.61 -1.67
C ALA A 322 -31.95 9.22 -2.30
N THR A 323 -31.52 9.20 -3.56
CA THR A 323 -31.31 7.97 -4.35
C THR A 323 -30.03 8.14 -5.18
N PRO A 324 -28.85 8.03 -4.57
CA PRO A 324 -27.59 8.16 -5.30
C PRO A 324 -27.47 7.05 -6.34
N TRP A 325 -26.81 7.35 -7.46
CA TRP A 325 -26.40 6.32 -8.39
C TRP A 325 -25.34 5.45 -7.72
N LYS A 326 -25.65 4.17 -7.57
CA LYS A 326 -24.75 3.24 -6.90
C LYS A 326 -23.81 2.60 -7.90
N THR A 327 -22.63 3.19 -8.08
CA THR A 327 -21.70 2.71 -9.10
C THR A 327 -20.23 2.92 -8.78
N THR A 328 -19.41 2.09 -9.41
CA THR A 328 -17.96 2.21 -9.55
C THR A 328 -17.64 2.19 -11.03
N LEU A 329 -16.85 3.17 -11.50
CA LEU A 329 -16.42 3.24 -12.90
C LEU A 329 -14.94 2.86 -13.01
N ILE A 330 -14.67 1.89 -13.86
CA ILE A 330 -13.32 1.41 -14.16
C ILE A 330 -13.15 1.52 -15.67
N ALA A 331 -12.23 2.35 -16.15
CA ALA A 331 -12.00 2.56 -17.58
C ALA A 331 -10.56 2.23 -17.95
N THR A 332 -10.33 1.56 -19.08
CA THR A 332 -8.97 1.37 -19.63
C THR A 332 -8.41 2.65 -20.23
N GLY A 333 -9.28 3.58 -20.62
CA GLY A 333 -8.96 4.94 -21.05
C GLY A 333 -9.31 5.97 -19.98
N ASP A 334 -9.74 7.15 -20.41
CA ASP A 334 -10.02 8.29 -19.53
C ASP A 334 -11.40 8.17 -18.85
N ILE A 335 -11.54 8.78 -17.66
CA ILE A 335 -12.84 9.02 -17.03
C ILE A 335 -13.09 10.53 -16.98
N ASP A 336 -14.15 10.99 -17.63
CA ASP A 336 -14.55 12.40 -17.68
C ASP A 336 -15.94 12.60 -17.06
N ILE A 337 -16.02 13.33 -15.95
CA ILE A 337 -17.28 13.67 -15.28
C ILE A 337 -17.61 15.14 -15.51
N GLN A 338 -18.45 15.41 -16.52
CA GLN A 338 -18.87 16.76 -16.91
C GLN A 338 -20.16 17.21 -16.21
N GLY A 339 -21.08 16.27 -15.96
CA GLY A 339 -22.38 16.55 -15.34
C GLY A 339 -22.30 16.73 -13.82
N LYS A 340 -23.44 16.67 -13.13
CA LYS A 340 -23.50 16.78 -11.66
C LYS A 340 -24.06 15.51 -11.02
N PRO A 341 -23.46 14.34 -11.29
CA PRO A 341 -24.00 13.09 -10.77
C PRO A 341 -23.88 13.05 -9.25
N THR A 342 -24.84 12.41 -8.60
CA THR A 342 -24.72 11.99 -7.20
C THR A 342 -24.36 10.52 -7.18
N ILE A 343 -23.08 10.21 -6.99
CA ILE A 343 -22.55 8.84 -7.06
C ILE A 343 -22.10 8.38 -5.69
N GLN A 344 -22.48 7.15 -5.34
CA GLN A 344 -22.02 6.48 -4.13
C GLN A 344 -21.54 5.08 -4.52
N ALA A 345 -20.39 4.64 -3.99
CA ALA A 345 -20.04 3.23 -4.07
C ALA A 345 -21.03 2.40 -3.23
N ASP A 346 -21.57 1.30 -3.77
CA ASP A 346 -22.49 0.46 -3.01
C ASP A 346 -21.71 -0.43 -2.03
N ALA A 347 -22.09 -0.38 -0.76
CA ALA A 347 -21.55 -1.26 0.26
C ALA A 347 -21.84 -2.76 0.01
N ASN A 348 -22.82 -3.07 -0.85
CA ASN A 348 -23.15 -4.44 -1.25
C ASN A 348 -22.36 -4.92 -2.48
N TYR A 349 -21.64 -4.04 -3.17
CA TYR A 349 -20.81 -4.43 -4.31
C TYR A 349 -19.39 -4.74 -3.88
N THR A 350 -18.71 -5.53 -4.72
CA THR A 350 -17.33 -5.96 -4.51
C THR A 350 -16.43 -4.78 -4.18
N VAL A 351 -16.66 -3.62 -4.79
CA VAL A 351 -15.76 -2.48 -4.71
C VAL A 351 -16.37 -1.33 -3.90
N SER A 352 -16.75 -1.59 -2.65
CA SER A 352 -17.47 -0.62 -1.78
C SER A 352 -16.76 0.72 -1.57
N ASP A 353 -15.45 0.76 -1.81
CA ASP A 353 -14.58 1.89 -1.49
C ASP A 353 -13.89 2.47 -2.73
N THR A 354 -14.10 1.94 -3.94
CA THR A 354 -13.56 2.55 -5.18
C THR A 354 -14.67 3.19 -5.96
N LEU A 355 -14.44 4.43 -6.35
CA LEU A 355 -15.40 5.19 -7.12
C LEU A 355 -14.97 5.28 -8.58
N PHE A 356 -13.73 5.72 -8.84
CA PHE A 356 -13.17 5.89 -10.17
C PHE A 356 -11.78 5.27 -10.26
N TYR A 357 -11.56 4.49 -11.32
CA TYR A 357 -10.29 3.82 -11.58
C TYR A 357 -9.99 3.90 -13.08
N SER A 358 -9.03 4.72 -13.48
CA SER A 358 -8.70 4.97 -14.88
C SER A 358 -7.31 4.45 -15.22
N GLY A 359 -7.20 3.81 -16.39
CA GLY A 359 -5.92 3.43 -17.01
C GLY A 359 -5.20 4.59 -17.71
N ARG A 360 -5.79 5.79 -17.72
CA ARG A 360 -5.22 7.03 -18.22
C ARG A 360 -5.59 8.15 -17.24
N ASP A 361 -6.32 9.17 -17.69
CA ASP A 361 -6.66 10.34 -16.88
C ASP A 361 -8.02 10.26 -16.20
N ILE A 362 -8.17 11.02 -15.13
CA ILE A 362 -9.47 11.34 -14.53
C ILE A 362 -9.70 12.84 -14.54
N GLU A 363 -10.75 13.30 -15.21
CA GLU A 363 -11.23 14.67 -15.13
C GLU A 363 -12.61 14.72 -14.45
N ILE A 364 -12.75 15.59 -13.45
CA ILE A 364 -14.03 15.87 -12.81
C ILE A 364 -14.27 17.37 -12.88
N ASN A 365 -15.12 17.77 -13.81
CA ASN A 365 -15.59 19.16 -13.96
C ASN A 365 -16.93 19.40 -13.24
N GLY A 366 -17.61 18.32 -12.87
CA GLY A 366 -18.89 18.32 -12.19
C GLY A 366 -18.88 18.88 -10.77
N THR A 367 -19.99 19.47 -10.35
CA THR A 367 -20.25 19.80 -8.94
C THR A 367 -21.21 18.78 -8.33
N PRO A 368 -20.74 17.68 -7.72
CA PRO A 368 -21.62 16.69 -7.10
C PRO A 368 -22.43 17.33 -5.96
N SER A 369 -23.74 17.09 -5.88
CA SER A 369 -24.60 17.71 -4.85
C SER A 369 -24.32 17.17 -3.45
N ASN A 370 -24.10 15.85 -3.32
CA ASN A 370 -23.86 15.16 -2.06
C ASN A 370 -22.42 14.63 -1.91
N GLY A 371 -21.56 15.04 -2.82
CA GLY A 371 -20.19 14.60 -2.87
C GLY A 371 -20.00 13.16 -3.33
N TYR A 372 -18.74 12.77 -3.36
CA TYR A 372 -18.29 11.45 -3.77
C TYR A 372 -17.80 10.67 -2.56
N ASN A 373 -18.04 9.36 -2.54
CA ASN A 373 -17.50 8.47 -1.52
C ASN A 373 -16.75 7.32 -2.17
N GLY A 374 -15.46 7.21 -1.87
CA GLY A 374 -14.58 6.18 -2.37
C GLY A 374 -13.25 6.74 -2.87
N VAL A 375 -12.51 5.89 -3.56
CA VAL A 375 -11.17 6.14 -4.05
C VAL A 375 -11.21 6.53 -5.51
N ILE A 376 -10.37 7.50 -5.85
CA ILE A 376 -10.10 7.98 -7.20
C ILE A 376 -8.66 7.59 -7.51
N ALA A 377 -8.47 6.75 -8.52
CA ALA A 377 -7.16 6.25 -8.94
C ALA A 377 -6.96 6.50 -10.44
N ALA A 378 -5.97 7.33 -10.79
CA ALA A 378 -5.60 7.61 -12.18
C ALA A 378 -4.19 7.11 -12.48
N HIS A 379 -4.03 6.32 -13.55
CA HIS A 379 -2.71 5.86 -14.00
C HIS A 379 -1.85 7.01 -14.51
N GLU A 380 -2.42 7.90 -15.32
CA GLU A 380 -1.78 9.14 -15.78
C GLU A 380 -2.07 10.26 -14.77
N GLN A 381 -2.83 11.29 -15.14
CA GLN A 381 -3.09 12.45 -14.29
C GLN A 381 -4.55 12.51 -13.81
N PHE A 382 -4.78 13.27 -12.74
CA PHE A 382 -6.12 13.69 -12.36
C PHE A 382 -6.29 15.20 -12.40
N TYR A 383 -7.46 15.66 -12.83
CA TYR A 383 -7.89 17.06 -12.81
C TYR A 383 -9.26 17.15 -12.14
N LEU A 384 -9.27 17.59 -10.88
CA LEU A 384 -10.48 17.79 -10.11
C LEU A 384 -10.78 19.29 -10.02
N HIS A 385 -11.92 19.70 -10.56
CA HIS A 385 -12.39 21.08 -10.54
C HIS A 385 -13.86 21.16 -10.08
N GLY A 386 -14.31 22.36 -9.72
CA GLY A 386 -15.70 22.61 -9.35
C GLY A 386 -15.92 22.72 -7.84
N ASN A 387 -17.12 22.39 -7.37
CA ASN A 387 -17.51 22.49 -5.97
C ASN A 387 -18.12 21.15 -5.54
N GLY A 388 -17.65 20.58 -4.43
CA GLY A 388 -18.18 19.30 -3.96
C GLY A 388 -17.43 18.78 -2.76
N THR A 389 -18.03 17.82 -2.07
CA THR A 389 -17.35 17.09 -0.98
C THR A 389 -16.89 15.72 -1.46
N PHE A 390 -15.82 15.20 -0.92
CA PHE A 390 -15.27 13.88 -1.23
C PHE A 390 -14.94 13.21 0.09
N THR A 391 -15.35 11.95 0.27
CA THR A 391 -14.90 11.12 1.39
C THR A 391 -14.11 9.96 0.83
N GLY A 392 -12.84 9.82 1.21
CA GLY A 392 -11.93 8.85 0.62
C GLY A 392 -10.56 9.45 0.38
N PHE A 393 -9.82 8.91 -0.58
CA PHE A 393 -8.53 9.46 -0.98
C PHE A 393 -8.35 9.41 -2.51
N ILE A 394 -7.41 10.22 -2.98
CA ILE A 394 -7.07 10.37 -4.39
C ILE A 394 -5.62 9.92 -4.58
N VAL A 395 -5.39 9.10 -5.61
CA VAL A 395 -4.07 8.60 -5.98
C VAL A 395 -3.83 8.79 -7.48
N GLY A 396 -2.71 9.40 -7.85
CA GLY A 396 -2.27 9.56 -9.24
C GLY A 396 -0.89 8.96 -9.44
N GLU A 397 -0.76 7.94 -10.29
CA GLU A 397 0.54 7.32 -10.60
C GLU A 397 1.42 8.20 -11.50
N ASN A 398 0.86 9.24 -12.12
CA ASN A 398 1.57 10.18 -12.98
C ASN A 398 2.38 9.48 -14.09
N ALA A 399 1.80 8.44 -14.69
CA ALA A 399 2.38 7.80 -15.85
C ALA A 399 2.48 8.80 -17.03
N PRO A 400 3.40 8.58 -17.99
CA PRO A 400 3.54 9.46 -19.13
C PRO A 400 2.24 9.60 -19.93
N ASN A 401 1.90 10.84 -20.28
CA ASN A 401 0.80 11.17 -21.17
C ASN A 401 0.82 10.32 -22.45
N THR A 402 -0.31 9.70 -22.77
CA THR A 402 -0.51 9.01 -24.04
C THR A 402 -1.24 9.92 -25.04
N VAL A 403 -1.25 9.57 -26.34
CA VAL A 403 -1.86 10.46 -27.36
C VAL A 403 -3.37 10.57 -27.13
N GLY A 404 -3.85 11.80 -26.97
CA GLY A 404 -5.26 12.08 -26.69
C GLY A 404 -5.62 12.00 -25.21
N SER A 405 -4.66 12.22 -24.31
CA SER A 405 -4.89 12.36 -22.87
C SER A 405 -5.80 13.55 -22.59
N LEU A 406 -6.70 13.36 -21.64
CA LEU A 406 -7.75 14.31 -21.30
C LEU A 406 -7.17 15.50 -20.53
N VAL A 407 -6.21 15.22 -19.64
CA VAL A 407 -5.55 16.22 -18.81
C VAL A 407 -4.26 16.65 -19.50
N ASN A 408 -4.28 17.82 -20.12
CA ASN A 408 -3.16 18.35 -20.91
C ASN A 408 -1.99 18.91 -20.06
N ALA A 409 -1.75 18.35 -18.88
CA ALA A 409 -0.71 18.82 -17.98
C ALA A 409 0.07 17.60 -17.45
N ASN A 410 1.39 17.71 -17.34
CA ASN A 410 2.21 16.74 -16.61
C ASN A 410 2.01 16.87 -15.07
N ASN A 411 0.86 17.36 -14.64
CA ASN A 411 0.61 17.84 -13.30
C ASN A 411 -0.79 17.41 -12.87
N ASN A 412 -0.89 16.91 -11.65
CA ASN A 412 -2.14 16.52 -11.02
C ASN A 412 -2.74 17.76 -10.36
N ILE A 413 -4.03 18.03 -10.57
CA ILE A 413 -4.61 19.29 -10.11
C ILE A 413 -5.88 19.03 -9.31
N VAL A 414 -5.97 19.67 -8.15
CA VAL A 414 -7.19 19.84 -7.37
C VAL A 414 -7.47 21.33 -7.26
N SER A 415 -8.59 21.79 -7.79
CA SER A 415 -8.95 23.20 -7.83
C SER A 415 -10.45 23.42 -7.63
N GLY A 416 -10.89 24.67 -7.48
CA GLY A 416 -12.28 24.98 -7.13
C GLY A 416 -12.53 24.95 -5.61
N ASN A 417 -13.71 24.55 -5.16
CA ASN A 417 -14.10 24.46 -3.74
C ASN A 417 -14.37 23.00 -3.36
N ILE A 418 -13.32 22.19 -3.37
CA ILE A 418 -13.38 20.76 -3.09
C ILE A 418 -13.10 20.50 -1.61
N GLY A 419 -14.06 19.89 -0.91
CA GLY A 419 -13.92 19.45 0.48
C GLY A 419 -13.63 17.95 0.57
N LEU A 420 -12.38 17.55 0.73
CA LEU A 420 -11.95 16.16 0.88
C LEU A 420 -11.83 15.77 2.35
N THR A 421 -12.41 14.64 2.75
CA THR A 421 -12.27 14.05 4.08
C THR A 421 -11.75 12.63 3.96
N TYR A 422 -10.59 12.35 4.56
CA TYR A 422 -10.05 11.00 4.65
C TYR A 422 -9.94 10.55 6.11
N LYS A 423 -10.38 9.33 6.41
CA LYS A 423 -10.37 8.78 7.78
C LYS A 423 -9.41 7.61 7.98
N CYS A 424 -8.56 7.30 7.01
CA CYS A 424 -7.74 6.08 6.98
C CYS A 424 -8.52 4.78 7.17
N ASP A 425 -9.83 4.77 6.94
CA ASP A 425 -10.67 3.57 7.06
C ASP A 425 -11.03 2.97 5.70
N ALA A 426 -10.85 3.74 4.61
CA ALA A 426 -11.03 3.23 3.26
C ALA A 426 -10.04 2.09 3.01
N ASN A 427 -10.60 0.94 2.65
CA ASN A 427 -9.88 -0.26 2.31
C ASN A 427 -10.11 -0.57 0.83
N PRO A 428 -9.71 0.31 -0.10
CA PRO A 428 -9.89 0.00 -1.50
C PRO A 428 -9.05 -1.23 -1.85
N PRO A 429 -9.48 -2.03 -2.81
CA PRO A 429 -8.69 -3.15 -3.30
C PRO A 429 -7.57 -2.68 -4.24
N LEU A 430 -6.86 -1.62 -3.84
CA LEU A 430 -5.64 -1.21 -4.50
C LEU A 430 -4.50 -2.12 -4.06
N GLN A 431 -3.79 -2.62 -5.05
CA GLN A 431 -2.62 -3.45 -4.87
C GLN A 431 -1.37 -2.59 -4.98
N GLY A 432 -0.73 -2.38 -3.84
CA GLY A 432 0.52 -1.63 -3.73
C GLY A 432 1.75 -2.52 -3.81
N PRO A 433 2.94 -1.90 -3.75
CA PRO A 433 4.16 -2.63 -3.52
C PRO A 433 4.06 -3.40 -2.20
N LEU A 434 4.75 -4.54 -2.13
CA LEU A 434 4.82 -5.35 -0.92
C LEU A 434 5.38 -4.50 0.23
N ARG A 435 4.74 -4.56 1.40
CA ARG A 435 5.17 -3.85 2.62
C ARG A 435 5.16 -4.79 3.81
N PHE A 436 6.07 -4.55 4.76
CA PHE A 436 5.99 -5.15 6.09
C PHE A 436 4.95 -4.39 6.92
N LEU A 437 3.90 -5.08 7.37
CA LEU A 437 2.90 -4.52 8.29
C LEU A 437 3.34 -4.66 9.74
N SER A 438 4.02 -5.77 10.08
CA SER A 438 4.56 -5.98 11.42
C SER A 438 5.73 -6.95 11.42
N TRP A 439 6.60 -6.76 12.40
CA TRP A 439 7.70 -7.66 12.74
C TRP A 439 7.37 -8.36 14.05
N GLY A 440 7.35 -9.70 14.02
CA GLY A 440 7.13 -10.55 15.17
C GLY A 440 8.42 -11.26 15.59
N LEU A 441 8.64 -11.34 16.89
CA LEU A 441 9.70 -12.16 17.47
C LEU A 441 9.38 -13.65 17.40
#